data_AF-A0A658NPI6-F1
#
_entry.id   AF-A0A658NPI6-F1
#
_cell.length_a   1.000
_cell.length_b   1.000
_cell.length_c   1.000
_cell.angle_alpha   90.00
_cell.angle_beta   90.00
_cell.angle_gamma   90.00
#
_symmetry.space_group_name_H-M   'P 1'
#
loop_
_entity.id
_entity.type
_entity.pdbx_description
1 polymer ?
#
loop_
_entity_poly.entity_id
_entity_poly.type
_entity_poly.pdbx_seq_one_letter_code
_entity_poly.pdbx_strand_id
1 'polypeptide(L)' 'PRLSGQFAEYIEAQLKTFRTEERNNDPEKMMQTIAAKMSDVEIKAVAEYAAGLR' A
#
# COMPACT_ATOMS: atom_id res chain seq x y z
N PRO A 1 -9.16 -0.40 -5.86
CA PRO A 1 -10.18 -0.04 -4.84
C PRO A 1 -10.02 1.45 -4.50
N ARG A 2 -11.05 2.10 -3.95
CA ARG A 2 -10.93 3.49 -3.46
C ARG A 2 -10.04 3.52 -2.21
N LEU A 3 -9.03 4.39 -2.23
CA LEU A 3 -8.11 4.63 -1.10
C LEU A 3 -8.57 5.80 -0.22
N SER A 4 -9.33 6.74 -0.78
CA SER A 4 -9.92 7.87 -0.05
C SER A 4 -10.83 7.38 1.07
N GLY A 5 -10.57 7.84 2.31
CA GLY A 5 -11.36 7.47 3.49
C GLY A 5 -10.99 6.13 4.12
N GLN A 6 -9.96 5.43 3.64
CA GLN A 6 -9.34 4.33 4.38
C GLN A 6 -8.38 4.85 5.46
N PHE A 7 -8.25 4.10 6.54
CA PHE A 7 -7.30 4.40 7.60
C PHE A 7 -5.86 4.18 7.10
N ALA A 8 -4.94 5.06 7.51
CA ALA A 8 -3.54 4.97 7.12
C ALA A 8 -2.94 3.61 7.51
N GLU A 9 -3.30 3.08 8.69
CA GLU A 9 -2.85 1.78 9.18
C GLU A 9 -3.28 0.63 8.26
N TYR A 10 -4.47 0.71 7.68
CA TYR A 10 -4.94 -0.29 6.73
C TYR A 10 -4.13 -0.22 5.44
N ILE A 11 -3.93 0.98 4.88
CA ILE A 11 -3.16 1.19 3.64
C ILE A 11 -1.71 0.71 3.83
N GLU A 12 -1.09 1.06 4.95
CA GLU A 12 0.26 0.61 5.32
C GLU A 12 0.33 -0.92 5.37
N ALA A 13 -0.60 -1.57 6.08
CA ALA A 13 -0.64 -3.01 6.20
C ALA A 13 -0.80 -3.70 4.84
N GLN A 14 -1.65 -3.17 3.95
CA GLN A 14 -1.82 -3.74 2.62
C GLN A 14 -0.58 -3.57 1.73
N LEU A 15 0.11 -2.43 1.80
CA LEU A 15 1.36 -2.22 1.06
C LEU A 15 2.47 -3.16 1.54
N LYS A 16 2.53 -3.42 2.86
CA LYS A 16 3.47 -4.40 3.43
C LYS A 16 3.19 -5.82 2.95
N THR A 17 1.92 -6.26 2.91
CA THR A 17 1.56 -7.60 2.42
C THR A 17 1.76 -7.76 0.91
N PHE A 18 1.62 -6.68 0.13
CA PHE A 18 2.02 -6.69 -1.29
C PHE A 18 3.53 -6.80 -1.46
N ARG A 19 4.32 -6.14 -0.60
CA ARG A 19 5.79 -6.20 -0.66
C ARG A 19 6.33 -7.60 -0.33
N THR A 20 5.68 -8.32 0.59
CA THR A 20 6.06 -9.69 0.98
C THR A 20 5.41 -10.78 0.11
N GLU A 21 4.63 -10.40 -0.92
CA GLU A 21 3.85 -11.30 -1.76
C GLU A 21 2.79 -12.15 -1.03
N GLU A 22 2.56 -11.90 0.27
CA GLU A 22 1.45 -12.50 1.03
C GLU A 22 0.09 -12.13 0.43
N ARG A 23 -0.01 -10.92 -0.11
CA ARG A 23 -1.14 -10.47 -0.90
C ARG A 23 -0.77 -10.50 -2.38
N ASN A 24 -1.42 -11.39 -3.12
CA ASN A 24 -1.16 -11.64 -4.54
C ASN A 24 -2.43 -11.55 -5.42
N ASN A 25 -3.44 -10.81 -4.94
CA ASN A 25 -4.72 -10.65 -5.65
C ASN A 25 -4.69 -9.59 -6.78
N ASP A 26 -3.50 -9.30 -7.30
CA ASP A 26 -3.23 -8.42 -8.44
C ASP A 26 -2.56 -9.24 -9.57
N PRO A 27 -3.33 -9.73 -10.57
CA PRO A 27 -2.81 -10.61 -11.62
C PRO A 27 -1.60 -10.06 -12.39
N GLU A 28 -1.56 -8.73 -12.57
CA GLU A 28 -0.47 -8.02 -13.25
C GLU A 28 0.67 -7.60 -12.30
N LYS A 29 0.64 -8.03 -11.03
CA LYS A 29 1.63 -7.71 -9.99
C LYS A 29 1.94 -6.22 -9.84
N MET A 30 1.01 -5.35 -10.21
CA MET A 30 1.22 -3.89 -10.22
C MET A 30 1.52 -3.39 -8.80
N MET A 31 0.74 -3.82 -7.80
CA MET A 31 0.92 -3.34 -6.44
C MET A 31 2.16 -3.96 -5.80
N GLN A 32 2.45 -5.24 -6.08
CA GLN A 32 3.68 -5.89 -5.66
C GLN A 32 4.92 -5.17 -6.21
N THR A 33 4.91 -4.83 -7.51
CA THR A 33 6.03 -4.13 -8.17
C THR A 33 6.29 -2.75 -7.60
N ILE A 34 5.24 -2.02 -7.24
CA ILE A 34 5.38 -0.71 -6.60
C ILE A 34 5.85 -0.87 -5.15
N ALA A 35 5.21 -1.73 -4.36
CA ALA A 35 5.54 -1.94 -2.96
C ALA A 35 6.97 -2.49 -2.75
N ALA A 36 7.45 -3.33 -3.68
CA ALA A 36 8.83 -3.84 -3.70
C ALA A 36 9.91 -2.75 -3.81
N LYS A 37 9.56 -1.58 -4.36
CA LYS A 37 10.47 -0.45 -4.52
C LYS A 37 10.44 0.53 -3.34
N MET A 38 9.59 0.29 -2.34
CA MET A 38 9.38 1.21 -1.23
C MET A 38 10.00 0.68 0.06
N SER A 39 10.71 1.56 0.75
CA SER A 39 11.13 1.40 2.15
C SER A 39 9.93 1.49 3.11
N ASP A 40 10.12 1.06 4.35
CA ASP A 40 9.08 1.18 5.39
C ASP A 40 8.64 2.63 5.64
N VAL A 41 9.59 3.56 5.54
CA VAL A 41 9.32 5.00 5.72
C VAL A 41 8.46 5.53 4.59
N GLU A 42 8.75 5.14 3.35
CA GLU A 42 7.95 5.55 2.18
C GLU A 42 6.55 4.95 2.20
N ILE A 43 6.42 3.67 2.60
CA ILE A 43 5.10 3.02 2.74
C ILE A 43 4.24 3.79 3.74
N LYS A 44 4.81 4.13 4.91
CA LYS A 44 4.10 4.90 5.93
C LYS A 44 3.70 6.28 5.41
N ALA A 45 4.62 7.01 4.78
CA ALA A 45 4.34 8.34 4.23
C ALA A 45 3.23 8.31 3.16
N VAL A 46 3.24 7.32 2.26
CA VAL A 46 2.19 7.16 1.23
C VAL A 46 0.85 6.80 1.86
N ALA A 47 0.84 5.95 2.90
CA ALA A 47 -0.36 5.57 3.60
C ALA A 47 -1.02 6.77 4.32
N GLU A 48 -0.23 7.58 5.02
CA GLU A 48 -0.69 8.81 5.67
C GLU A 48 -1.22 9.83 4.65
N TYR A 49 -0.49 10.02 3.54
CA TYR A 49 -0.93 10.89 2.45
C TYR A 49 -2.26 10.42 1.85
N ALA A 50 -2.36 9.13 1.49
CA ALA A 50 -3.55 8.57 0.86
C ALA A 50 -4.79 8.61 1.78
N ALA A 51 -4.62 8.44 3.09
CA ALA A 51 -5.69 8.59 4.08
C ALA A 51 -6.14 10.05 4.24
N GLY A 52 -5.24 11.02 4.04
CA GLY A 52 -5.53 12.44 4.08
C GLY A 52 -6.26 12.99 2.85
N LEU A 53 -6.27 12.25 1.73
CA LEU A 53 -7.01 12.60 0.52
C LEU A 53 -8.52 12.35 0.74
N ARG A 54 -9.26 13.44 0.94
CA ARG A 54 -10.72 13.47 1.01
C ARG A 54 -11.34 14.03 -0.26
#